data_AF-A0A0X1U7T2-F1
#
_entry.id   AF-A0A0X1U7T2-F1
#
_cell.length_a   1.000
_cell.length_b   1.000
_cell.length_c   1.000
_cell.angle_alpha   90.00
_cell.angle_beta   90.00
_cell.angle_gamma   90.00
#
_symmetry.space_group_name_H-M   'P 1'
#
loop_
_entity.id
_entity.type
_entity.pdbx_description
1 polymer ?
#
loop_
_entity_poly.entity_id
_entity_poly.type
_entity_poly.pdbx_seq_one_letter_code
_entity_poly.pdbx_strand_id
1 'polypeptide(L)'
;MASGDKFYIADKATLDEVKGKIGNTADTGGSSTAGSVFGKLNYLVSQLQASYIANIYSWCSALISRIGSNSDVANSAIGATAHGKLNWFLNLFGKTDDTGGSTTAGTVMAKENAILNKIGLFSDKSDLTVFGKLNALSSNLSSKLACCGDIGTTFSIKDTKGYFAEILVEITENSILMPSGYYVEFVDVPLSIYDIIIKNSSISVNSNTVTIDVDTLGKIYTFEYYILTQKFINSGTYTFPVKTMYITAAGCGGGGGGASSSNSTGAGGGGGGGGACIHLAKYTKSVGFSTDITITNYGGSGGNVNTNGIAGNPTILSNLITLAGGGAGGAGSGYDRGSGGLNGSGGGAGGSKNSINGTNSVIPTGKGGSGDSGCGGGGGYGVGGAGGAIGGKGSLGGYGAGGGGGGSSSAGGNAGAAGGGGIVEFYIGYKI
;
A
#
# COMPACT_ATOMS: atom_id res chain seq x y z
N MET A 1 -78.05 -11.62 -132.68
CA MET A 1 -77.86 -11.60 -131.22
C MET A 1 -78.28 -10.23 -130.70
N ALA A 2 -78.93 -10.21 -129.55
CA ALA A 2 -80.14 -9.41 -129.30
C ALA A 2 -80.02 -7.89 -129.53
N SER A 3 -80.95 -7.38 -130.34
CA SER A 3 -81.47 -6.02 -130.27
C SER A 3 -81.86 -5.74 -128.81
N GLY A 4 -81.05 -4.98 -128.09
CA GLY A 4 -81.37 -4.61 -126.71
C GLY A 4 -80.23 -4.03 -125.89
N ASP A 5 -78.99 -4.50 -126.08
CA ASP A 5 -77.86 -4.04 -125.27
C ASP A 5 -77.35 -2.68 -125.75
N LYS A 6 -77.98 -1.62 -125.24
CA LYS A 6 -77.49 -0.25 -125.38
C LYS A 6 -76.23 -0.11 -124.53
N PHE A 7 -75.09 -0.13 -125.20
CA PHE A 7 -73.80 0.22 -124.62
C PHE A 7 -73.77 1.74 -124.40
N TYR A 8 -74.19 2.18 -123.22
CA TYR A 8 -74.09 3.58 -122.81
C TYR A 8 -72.66 3.88 -122.42
N ILE A 9 -71.88 4.41 -123.37
CA ILE A 9 -70.64 5.10 -123.04
C ILE A 9 -71.07 6.45 -122.47
N ALA A 10 -70.65 6.75 -121.23
CA ALA A 10 -70.83 8.07 -120.65
C ALA A 10 -70.37 9.13 -121.66
N ASP A 11 -71.14 10.21 -121.80
CA ASP A 11 -70.73 11.28 -122.70
C ASP A 11 -69.37 11.84 -122.26
N LYS A 12 -68.66 12.46 -123.20
CA LYS A 12 -67.29 12.92 -122.96
C LYS A 12 -67.22 13.86 -121.75
N ALA A 13 -68.25 14.67 -121.51
CA ALA A 13 -68.32 15.59 -120.39
C ALA A 13 -68.35 14.85 -119.05
N THR A 14 -69.21 13.84 -118.92
CA THR A 14 -69.31 13.01 -117.71
C THR A 14 -68.02 12.23 -117.45
N LEU A 15 -67.40 11.69 -118.51
CA LEU A 15 -66.14 10.98 -118.39
C LEU A 15 -64.99 11.91 -117.97
N ASP A 16 -64.92 13.12 -118.52
CA ASP A 16 -63.91 14.12 -118.17
C ASP A 16 -64.12 14.63 -116.73
N GLU A 17 -65.38 14.77 -116.27
CA GLU A 17 -65.68 15.12 -114.88
C GLU A 17 -65.20 14.04 -113.91
N VAL A 18 -65.50 12.76 -114.18
CA VAL A 18 -65.05 11.65 -113.33
C VAL A 18 -63.53 11.54 -113.32
N LYS A 19 -62.87 11.70 -114.48
CA LYS A 19 -61.39 11.70 -114.57
C LYS A 19 -60.77 12.88 -113.82
N GLY A 20 -61.41 14.06 -113.86
CA GLY A 20 -60.97 15.23 -113.11
C GLY A 20 -61.15 15.11 -111.60
N LYS A 21 -61.99 14.16 -111.15
CA LYS A 21 -62.24 13.87 -109.72
C LYS A 21 -61.37 12.73 -109.18
N ILE A 22 -61.08 11.71 -109.99
CA ILE A 22 -60.18 10.61 -109.58
C ILE A 22 -58.75 11.13 -109.43
N GLY A 23 -58.26 11.21 -108.19
CA GLY A 23 -56.90 11.64 -107.86
C GLY A 23 -56.74 13.14 -107.62
N ASN A 24 -57.83 13.93 -107.68
CA ASN A 24 -57.79 15.33 -107.30
C ASN A 24 -57.79 15.47 -105.77
N THR A 25 -56.70 15.99 -105.20
CA THR A 25 -56.51 16.11 -103.75
C THR A 25 -57.44 17.11 -103.08
N ALA A 26 -58.10 17.99 -103.84
CA ALA A 26 -59.07 18.95 -103.33
C ALA A 26 -60.52 18.42 -103.33
N ASP A 27 -60.80 17.31 -104.02
CA ASP A 27 -62.16 16.73 -104.04
C ASP A 27 -62.40 15.90 -102.77
N THR A 28 -62.98 16.56 -101.76
CA THR A 28 -63.32 15.99 -100.45
C THR A 28 -64.77 15.51 -100.38
N GLY A 29 -65.44 15.29 -101.52
CA GLY A 29 -66.88 14.95 -101.61
C GLY A 29 -67.35 13.66 -100.91
N GLY A 30 -66.52 12.99 -100.12
CA GLY A 30 -66.91 11.90 -99.24
C GLY A 30 -67.33 12.41 -97.85
N SER A 31 -68.59 12.19 -97.49
CA SER A 31 -69.08 12.39 -96.13
C SER A 31 -68.44 11.39 -95.16
N SER A 32 -68.34 11.74 -93.88
CA SER A 32 -67.89 10.86 -92.78
C SER A 32 -68.74 9.59 -92.62
N THR A 33 -69.91 9.52 -93.27
CA THR A 33 -70.83 8.36 -93.20
C THR A 33 -70.89 7.57 -94.53
N ALA A 34 -70.65 8.23 -95.67
CA ALA A 34 -70.58 7.59 -97.00
C ALA A 34 -69.59 8.35 -97.90
N GLY A 35 -68.48 7.69 -98.24
CA GLY A 35 -67.40 8.24 -99.05
C GLY A 35 -66.53 7.15 -99.67
N SER A 36 -65.78 7.50 -100.72
CA SER A 36 -64.83 6.59 -101.38
C SER A 36 -63.81 6.03 -100.39
N VAL A 37 -63.18 4.90 -100.71
CA VAL A 37 -62.17 4.26 -99.85
C VAL A 37 -61.07 5.26 -99.44
N PHE A 38 -60.67 6.14 -100.35
CA PHE A 38 -59.69 7.19 -100.09
C PHE A 38 -60.20 8.28 -99.14
N GLY A 39 -61.47 8.68 -99.23
CA GLY A 39 -62.08 9.61 -98.28
C GLY A 39 -62.09 9.07 -96.84
N LYS A 40 -62.43 7.78 -96.69
CA LYS A 40 -62.37 7.10 -95.38
C LYS A 40 -60.94 6.95 -94.86
N LEU A 41 -59.98 6.67 -95.75
CA LEU A 41 -58.56 6.57 -95.39
C LEU A 41 -58.02 7.94 -94.92
N ASN A 42 -58.31 9.01 -95.65
CA ASN A 42 -57.91 10.37 -95.27
C ASN A 42 -58.56 10.81 -93.94
N TYR A 43 -59.83 10.46 -93.71
CA TYR A 43 -60.47 10.70 -92.43
C TYR A 43 -59.74 9.95 -91.29
N LEU A 44 -59.46 8.65 -91.45
CA LEU A 44 -58.70 7.86 -90.48
C LEU A 44 -57.31 8.45 -90.20
N VAL A 45 -56.59 8.87 -91.25
CA VAL A 45 -55.28 9.54 -91.12
C VAL A 45 -55.41 10.84 -90.34
N SER A 46 -56.44 11.65 -90.62
CA SER A 46 -56.69 12.91 -89.91
C SER A 46 -57.02 12.68 -88.42
N GLN A 47 -57.79 11.65 -88.09
CA GLN A 47 -58.12 11.31 -86.70
C GLN A 47 -56.89 10.77 -85.94
N LEU A 48 -56.08 9.94 -86.60
CA LEU A 48 -54.81 9.45 -86.04
C LEU A 48 -53.84 10.59 -85.75
N GLN A 49 -53.70 11.54 -86.68
CA GLN A 49 -52.81 12.70 -86.51
C GLN A 49 -53.34 13.69 -85.46
N ALA A 50 -54.61 14.08 -85.54
CA ALA A 50 -55.15 15.15 -84.72
C ALA A 50 -55.36 14.72 -83.26
N SER A 51 -55.78 13.48 -83.03
CA SER A 51 -56.24 13.07 -81.69
C SER A 51 -55.24 12.15 -81.02
N TYR A 52 -54.81 11.10 -81.70
CA TYR A 52 -54.02 10.05 -81.06
C TYR A 52 -52.57 10.48 -80.85
N ILE A 53 -51.94 11.02 -81.90
CA ILE A 53 -50.56 11.49 -81.83
C ILE A 53 -50.45 12.72 -80.91
N ALA A 54 -51.39 13.67 -80.99
CA ALA A 54 -51.39 14.86 -80.12
C ALA A 54 -51.51 14.50 -78.63
N ASN A 55 -52.36 13.53 -78.29
CA ASN A 55 -52.50 13.05 -76.90
C ASN A 55 -51.21 12.37 -76.40
N ILE A 56 -50.55 11.56 -77.22
CA ILE A 56 -49.27 10.94 -76.87
C ILE A 56 -48.22 12.02 -76.60
N TYR A 57 -48.10 13.03 -77.46
CA TYR A 57 -47.15 14.13 -77.25
C TYR A 57 -47.45 14.93 -75.98
N SER A 58 -48.73 15.20 -75.70
CA SER A 58 -49.15 15.89 -74.48
C SER A 58 -48.78 15.09 -73.22
N TRP A 59 -49.05 13.78 -73.22
CA TRP A 59 -48.68 12.88 -72.11
C TRP A 59 -47.17 12.81 -71.91
N CYS A 60 -46.39 12.63 -72.97
CA CYS A 60 -44.94 12.58 -72.91
C CYS A 60 -44.36 13.91 -72.40
N SER A 61 -44.89 15.05 -72.85
CA SER A 61 -44.46 16.38 -72.39
C SER A 61 -44.76 16.58 -70.89
N ALA A 62 -45.96 16.21 -70.43
CA ALA A 62 -46.33 16.27 -69.02
C ALA A 62 -45.49 15.32 -68.16
N LEU A 63 -45.15 14.14 -68.67
CA LEU A 63 -44.27 13.18 -67.99
C LEU A 63 -42.84 13.72 -67.86
N ILE A 64 -42.27 14.27 -68.94
CA ILE A 64 -40.93 14.88 -68.93
C ILE A 64 -40.89 16.04 -67.94
N SER A 65 -41.92 16.90 -67.93
CA SER A 65 -42.03 18.00 -66.95
C SER A 65 -42.12 17.50 -65.50
N ARG A 66 -42.78 16.36 -65.26
CA ARG A 66 -42.88 15.74 -63.92
C ARG A 66 -41.61 15.02 -63.48
N ILE A 67 -40.86 14.42 -64.40
CA ILE A 67 -39.68 13.60 -64.11
C ILE A 67 -38.41 14.46 -64.01
N GLY A 68 -38.31 15.57 -64.73
CA GLY A 68 -37.29 16.57 -64.46
C GLY A 68 -36.87 17.37 -65.68
N SER A 69 -36.81 18.69 -65.50
CA SER A 69 -35.95 19.55 -66.30
C SER A 69 -34.58 19.55 -65.62
N ASN A 70 -33.47 19.44 -66.37
CA ASN A 70 -32.10 19.55 -65.81
C ASN A 70 -31.81 20.90 -65.12
N SER A 71 -32.77 21.83 -65.13
CA SER A 71 -32.73 23.16 -64.54
C SER A 71 -33.55 23.28 -63.25
N ASP A 72 -33.93 22.20 -62.57
CA ASP A 72 -34.59 22.29 -61.25
C ASP A 72 -33.57 22.79 -60.20
N VAL A 73 -33.44 24.12 -60.14
CA VAL A 73 -32.59 24.82 -59.19
C VAL A 73 -33.15 24.58 -57.78
N ALA A 74 -32.32 23.99 -56.93
CA ALA A 74 -32.63 23.57 -55.58
C ALA A 74 -32.93 24.74 -54.63
N ASN A 75 -34.07 25.42 -54.78
CA ASN A 75 -34.36 26.62 -53.98
C ASN A 75 -35.72 26.67 -53.27
N SER A 76 -36.53 25.59 -53.28
CA SER A 76 -37.72 25.55 -52.43
C SER A 76 -38.22 24.13 -52.14
N ALA A 77 -38.40 23.80 -50.86
CA ALA A 77 -39.00 22.54 -50.40
C ALA A 77 -40.52 22.47 -50.65
N ILE A 78 -41.15 23.61 -50.94
CA ILE A 78 -42.61 23.73 -51.08
C ILE A 78 -42.92 23.94 -52.56
N GLY A 79 -43.34 22.86 -53.23
CA GLY A 79 -43.80 22.87 -54.63
C GLY A 79 -42.88 22.21 -55.67
N ALA A 80 -41.70 21.70 -55.29
CA ALA A 80 -40.76 21.08 -56.23
C ALA A 80 -41.20 19.69 -56.73
N THR A 81 -40.69 19.32 -57.92
CA THR A 81 -40.74 17.96 -58.48
C THR A 81 -40.12 16.94 -57.51
N ALA A 82 -40.42 15.65 -57.70
CA ALA A 82 -39.82 14.59 -56.88
C ALA A 82 -38.28 14.61 -56.93
N HIS A 83 -37.71 14.97 -58.10
CA HIS A 83 -36.27 15.10 -58.29
C HIS A 83 -35.70 16.31 -57.53
N GLY A 84 -36.38 17.46 -57.55
CA GLY A 84 -35.98 18.64 -56.77
C GLY A 84 -35.98 18.37 -55.27
N LYS A 85 -36.95 17.60 -54.75
CA LYS A 85 -36.99 17.18 -53.34
C LYS A 85 -35.84 16.23 -52.99
N LEU A 86 -35.58 15.22 -53.83
CA LEU A 86 -34.49 14.27 -53.60
C LEU A 86 -33.13 14.99 -53.63
N ASN A 87 -32.92 15.88 -54.61
CA ASN A 87 -31.70 16.67 -54.73
C ASN A 87 -31.54 17.63 -53.53
N TRP A 88 -32.62 18.23 -53.04
CA TRP A 88 -32.60 19.03 -51.81
C TRP A 88 -32.18 18.18 -50.60
N PHE A 89 -32.81 17.02 -50.38
CA PHE A 89 -32.44 16.11 -49.30
C PHE A 89 -30.97 15.66 -49.38
N LEU A 90 -30.48 15.31 -50.57
CA LEU A 90 -29.08 14.90 -50.78
C LEU A 90 -28.10 16.04 -50.49
N ASN A 91 -28.44 17.28 -50.86
CA ASN A 91 -27.60 18.45 -50.57
C ASN A 91 -27.57 18.85 -49.09
N LEU A 92 -28.56 18.41 -48.30
CA LEU A 92 -28.56 18.56 -46.83
C LEU A 92 -27.69 17.52 -46.12
N PHE A 93 -27.48 16.35 -46.72
CA PHE A 93 -26.58 15.34 -46.15
C PHE A 93 -25.12 15.66 -46.49
N GLY A 94 -24.38 16.20 -45.50
CA GLY A 94 -22.92 16.29 -45.57
C GLY A 94 -22.34 17.69 -45.87
N LYS A 95 -23.17 18.73 -45.96
CA LYS A 95 -22.69 20.12 -46.00
C LYS A 95 -22.13 20.52 -44.64
N THR A 96 -20.83 20.84 -44.61
CA THR A 96 -20.11 21.26 -43.39
C THR A 96 -20.48 22.67 -42.92
N ASP A 97 -21.11 23.47 -43.80
CA ASP A 97 -21.58 24.82 -43.57
C ASP A 97 -23.07 24.90 -43.17
N ASP A 98 -23.82 23.80 -43.27
CA ASP A 98 -25.20 23.70 -42.78
C ASP A 98 -25.22 23.54 -41.25
N THR A 99 -24.93 24.65 -40.59
CA THR A 99 -25.01 24.84 -39.13
C THR A 99 -26.45 25.14 -38.69
N GLY A 100 -27.47 24.80 -39.49
CA GLY A 100 -28.89 25.06 -39.24
C GLY A 100 -29.49 24.31 -38.05
N GLY A 101 -28.67 24.00 -37.03
CA GLY A 101 -29.04 23.27 -35.86
C GLY A 101 -28.69 23.95 -34.55
N SER A 102 -29.64 24.66 -33.92
CA SER A 102 -29.52 25.03 -32.51
C SER A 102 -29.62 23.77 -31.62
N THR A 103 -29.32 23.89 -30.33
CA THR A 103 -29.41 22.79 -29.36
C THR A 103 -30.82 22.21 -29.19
N THR A 104 -31.86 22.79 -29.81
CA THR A 104 -33.25 22.32 -29.75
C THR A 104 -33.76 21.76 -31.09
N ALA A 105 -33.23 22.20 -32.23
CA ALA A 105 -33.57 21.71 -33.57
C ALA A 105 -32.31 21.75 -34.43
N GLY A 106 -31.95 20.65 -35.10
CA GLY A 106 -30.73 20.51 -35.92
C GLY A 106 -30.54 19.11 -36.50
N THR A 107 -29.65 18.96 -37.49
CA THR A 107 -29.31 17.69 -38.14
C THR A 107 -28.75 16.67 -37.13
N VAL A 108 -28.87 15.37 -37.44
CA VAL A 108 -28.37 14.29 -36.57
C VAL A 108 -26.88 14.46 -36.29
N MET A 109 -26.08 14.88 -37.28
CA MET A 109 -24.65 15.13 -37.15
C MET A 109 -24.33 16.28 -36.17
N ALA A 110 -25.12 17.35 -36.15
CA ALA A 110 -24.93 18.44 -35.19
C ALA A 110 -25.22 17.99 -33.75
N LYS A 111 -26.24 17.14 -33.57
CA LYS A 111 -26.55 16.55 -32.26
C LYS A 111 -25.48 15.53 -31.83
N GLU A 112 -24.97 14.72 -32.75
CA GLU A 112 -23.86 13.79 -32.49
C GLU A 112 -22.59 14.54 -32.10
N ASN A 113 -22.19 15.57 -32.85
CA ASN A 113 -21.04 16.42 -32.51
C ASN A 113 -21.23 17.15 -31.18
N ALA A 114 -22.44 17.63 -30.87
CA ALA A 114 -22.72 18.27 -29.58
C ALA A 114 -22.67 17.27 -28.41
N ILE A 115 -23.13 16.03 -28.63
CA ILE A 115 -23.01 14.95 -27.65
C ILE A 115 -21.54 14.57 -27.46
N LEU A 116 -20.77 14.39 -28.53
CA LEU A 116 -19.34 14.09 -28.47
C LEU A 116 -18.54 15.20 -27.76
N ASN A 117 -18.84 16.47 -28.05
CA ASN A 117 -18.24 17.62 -27.35
C ASN A 117 -18.67 17.70 -25.88
N LYS A 118 -19.94 17.44 -25.55
CA LYS A 118 -20.43 17.42 -24.16
C LYS A 118 -19.88 16.24 -23.37
N ILE A 119 -19.67 15.10 -24.03
CA ILE A 119 -19.08 13.92 -23.42
C ILE A 119 -17.65 14.23 -22.98
N GLY A 120 -16.93 15.15 -23.65
CA GLY A 120 -15.79 15.89 -23.11
C GLY A 120 -14.64 15.05 -22.56
N LEU A 121 -14.68 13.73 -22.73
CA LEU A 121 -13.81 12.79 -22.03
C LEU A 121 -12.45 12.63 -22.72
N PHE A 122 -12.27 13.17 -23.93
CA PHE A 122 -11.05 12.94 -24.72
C PHE A 122 -10.55 14.12 -25.58
N SER A 123 -11.18 15.30 -25.58
CA SER A 123 -10.76 16.36 -26.52
C SER A 123 -9.59 17.22 -26.03
N ASP A 124 -9.41 17.37 -24.72
CA ASP A 124 -8.33 18.17 -24.16
C ASP A 124 -7.14 17.27 -23.80
N LYS A 125 -6.11 17.29 -24.66
CA LYS A 125 -4.77 16.74 -24.34
C LYS A 125 -4.15 17.38 -23.10
N SER A 126 -4.66 18.52 -22.65
CA SER A 126 -4.34 19.17 -21.38
C SER A 126 -4.92 18.42 -20.18
N ASP A 127 -5.96 17.60 -20.35
CA ASP A 127 -6.64 16.85 -19.27
C ASP A 127 -6.14 15.41 -19.07
N LEU A 128 -4.87 15.18 -19.45
CA LEU A 128 -4.02 14.23 -18.71
C LEU A 128 -4.01 14.51 -17.19
N THR A 129 -4.57 15.63 -16.72
CA THR A 129 -4.73 15.92 -15.30
C THR A 129 -5.67 14.97 -14.58
N VAL A 130 -6.70 14.38 -15.19
CA VAL A 130 -7.59 13.48 -14.44
C VAL A 130 -6.90 12.15 -14.16
N PHE A 131 -6.29 11.53 -15.17
CA PHE A 131 -5.48 10.32 -14.97
C PHE A 131 -4.20 10.61 -14.18
N GLY A 132 -3.58 11.78 -14.38
CA GLY A 132 -2.45 12.24 -13.57
C GLY A 132 -2.81 12.49 -12.11
N LYS A 133 -3.98 13.09 -11.83
CA LYS A 133 -4.52 13.28 -10.48
C LYS A 133 -4.94 11.95 -9.86
N LEU A 134 -5.51 11.02 -10.64
CA LEU A 134 -5.86 9.68 -10.17
C LEU A 134 -4.61 8.86 -9.83
N ASN A 135 -3.56 8.93 -10.65
CA ASN A 135 -2.25 8.35 -10.35
C ASN A 135 -1.59 9.02 -9.13
N ALA A 136 -1.69 10.34 -9.00
CA ALA A 136 -1.19 11.06 -7.84
C ALA A 136 -2.00 10.72 -6.57
N LEU A 137 -3.30 10.45 -6.71
CA LEU A 137 -4.14 9.96 -5.61
C LEU A 137 -3.73 8.53 -5.24
N SER A 138 -3.52 7.65 -6.22
CA SER A 138 -3.12 6.26 -5.96
C SER A 138 -1.74 6.17 -5.30
N SER A 139 -0.79 7.03 -5.69
CA SER A 139 0.53 7.10 -5.04
C SER A 139 0.50 7.67 -3.62
N ASN A 140 -0.54 8.44 -3.27
CA ASN A 140 -0.77 8.95 -1.92
C ASN A 140 -1.67 8.02 -1.07
N LEU A 141 -2.32 7.04 -1.70
CA LEU A 141 -3.18 6.06 -1.03
C LEU A 141 -2.41 4.80 -0.62
N SER A 142 -1.23 4.52 -1.15
CA SER A 142 -0.45 3.38 -0.67
C SER A 142 0.05 3.61 0.76
N SER A 143 -0.15 2.61 1.62
CA SER A 143 0.48 2.58 2.94
C SER A 143 1.98 2.37 2.77
N LYS A 144 2.77 3.00 3.64
CA LYS A 144 4.24 2.93 3.56
C LYS A 144 4.82 2.42 4.87
N LEU A 145 5.83 1.56 4.78
CA LEU A 145 6.70 1.23 5.91
C LEU A 145 7.94 2.11 5.86
N ALA A 146 8.25 2.78 6.97
CA ALA A 146 9.49 3.51 7.15
C ALA A 146 10.57 2.57 7.70
N CYS A 147 11.42 2.06 6.82
CA CYS A 147 12.53 1.20 7.18
C CYS A 147 13.73 2.07 7.54
N CYS A 148 14.05 2.20 8.83
CA CYS A 148 15.14 3.05 9.31
C CYS A 148 16.34 2.25 9.79
N GLY A 149 17.55 2.60 9.36
CA GLY A 149 18.77 1.89 9.74
C GLY A 149 20.06 2.64 9.42
N ASP A 150 21.20 2.02 9.72
CA ASP A 150 22.51 2.42 9.17
C ASP A 150 22.70 1.75 7.79
N ILE A 151 23.64 2.27 7.00
CA ILE A 151 24.06 1.66 5.73
C ILE A 151 24.37 0.16 5.94
N GLY A 152 23.81 -0.69 5.07
CA GLY A 152 23.93 -2.14 5.14
C GLY A 152 22.91 -2.83 6.04
N THR A 153 22.01 -2.07 6.68
CA THR A 153 20.81 -2.66 7.31
C THR A 153 19.88 -3.19 6.23
N THR A 154 19.43 -4.43 6.37
CA THR A 154 18.48 -5.06 5.45
C THR A 154 17.19 -5.43 6.16
N PHE A 155 16.08 -5.28 5.45
CA PHE A 155 14.73 -5.63 5.89
C PHE A 155 14.15 -6.65 4.92
N SER A 156 13.60 -7.72 5.48
CA SER A 156 12.84 -8.74 4.78
C SER A 156 11.40 -8.65 5.29
N ILE A 157 10.52 -8.11 4.45
CA ILE A 157 9.13 -7.79 4.80
C ILE A 157 8.25 -8.89 4.23
N LYS A 158 7.69 -9.72 5.10
CA LYS A 158 6.90 -10.89 4.74
C LYS A 158 5.46 -10.72 5.16
N ASP A 159 4.54 -10.86 4.22
CA ASP A 159 3.12 -10.95 4.53
C ASP A 159 2.85 -12.24 5.30
N THR A 160 2.28 -12.13 6.50
CA THR A 160 1.98 -13.29 7.37
C THR A 160 1.00 -14.28 6.74
N LYS A 161 0.19 -13.83 5.78
CA LYS A 161 -0.78 -14.66 5.04
C LYS A 161 -0.24 -15.18 3.70
N GLY A 162 0.93 -14.72 3.25
CA GLY A 162 1.57 -15.13 2.00
C GLY A 162 0.84 -14.68 0.73
N TYR A 163 -0.04 -13.68 0.80
CA TYR A 163 -0.73 -13.11 -0.35
C TYR A 163 0.18 -12.23 -1.21
N PHE A 164 1.20 -11.63 -0.59
CA PHE A 164 2.15 -10.75 -1.26
C PHE A 164 3.55 -11.34 -1.24
N ALA A 165 4.31 -11.08 -2.30
CA ALA A 165 5.71 -11.46 -2.37
C ALA A 165 6.52 -10.74 -1.27
N GLU A 166 7.58 -11.40 -0.80
CA GLU A 166 8.53 -10.81 0.14
C GLU A 166 9.20 -9.59 -0.49
N ILE A 167 9.24 -8.49 0.25
CA ILE A 167 9.92 -7.27 -0.16
C ILE A 167 11.26 -7.20 0.57
N LEU A 168 12.33 -7.05 -0.19
CA LEU A 168 13.69 -6.90 0.32
C LEU A 168 14.11 -5.44 0.20
N VAL A 169 14.61 -4.89 1.30
CA VAL A 169 15.01 -3.50 1.41
C VAL A 169 16.41 -3.46 1.98
N GLU A 170 17.29 -2.65 1.41
CA GLU A 170 18.61 -2.38 1.95
C GLU A 170 18.78 -0.88 2.11
N ILE A 171 19.26 -0.47 3.28
CA ILE A 171 19.65 0.91 3.54
C ILE A 171 21.00 1.13 2.84
N THR A 172 21.00 2.04 1.89
CA THR A 172 22.20 2.40 1.12
C THR A 172 22.55 3.86 1.35
N GLU A 173 23.66 4.30 0.77
CA GLU A 173 24.04 5.72 0.76
C GLU A 173 23.03 6.62 0.01
N ASN A 174 22.17 6.03 -0.82
CA ASN A 174 21.12 6.74 -1.56
C ASN A 174 19.81 6.87 -0.77
N SER A 175 19.68 6.18 0.36
CA SER A 175 18.52 6.31 1.25
C SER A 175 18.48 7.70 1.91
N ILE A 176 17.32 8.10 2.44
CA ILE A 176 17.13 9.46 2.95
C ILE A 176 17.83 9.62 4.30
N LEU A 177 18.82 10.52 4.39
CA LEU A 177 19.50 10.86 5.64
C LEU A 177 18.61 11.73 6.54
N MET A 178 18.28 11.22 7.72
CA MET A 178 17.49 11.92 8.73
C MET A 178 18.37 12.82 9.62
N PRO A 179 17.83 13.92 10.18
CA PRO A 179 18.59 14.82 11.09
C PRO A 179 19.21 14.13 12.31
N SER A 180 18.58 13.03 12.75
CA SER A 180 19.06 12.13 13.81
C SER A 180 20.34 11.37 13.44
N GLY A 181 20.75 11.37 12.17
CA GLY A 181 21.98 10.75 11.67
C GLY A 181 21.82 9.31 11.19
N TYR A 182 20.59 8.83 11.00
CA TYR A 182 20.30 7.51 10.41
C TYR A 182 19.61 7.68 9.06
N TYR A 183 19.50 6.58 8.30
CA TYR A 183 18.90 6.59 6.98
C TYR A 183 17.51 5.94 7.01
N VAL A 184 16.61 6.38 6.13
CA VAL A 184 15.27 5.80 5.97
C VAL A 184 14.98 5.48 4.51
N GLU A 185 14.33 4.34 4.30
CA GLU A 185 13.73 3.93 3.03
C GLU A 185 12.23 3.75 3.22
N PHE A 186 11.41 4.34 2.33
CA PHE A 186 9.96 4.18 2.38
C PHE A 186 9.50 3.14 1.38
N VAL A 187 8.80 2.12 1.88
CA VAL A 187 8.40 0.98 1.06
C VAL A 187 6.89 0.90 1.03
N ASP A 188 6.33 0.94 -0.18
CA ASP A 188 4.90 0.74 -0.39
C ASP A 188 4.51 -0.70 -0.06
N VAL A 189 3.53 -0.84 0.83
CA VAL A 189 2.96 -2.14 1.20
C VAL A 189 1.43 -2.10 1.13
N PRO A 190 0.79 -3.17 0.63
CA PRO A 190 -0.66 -3.36 0.78
C PRO A 190 -1.11 -3.42 2.24
N LEU A 191 -2.42 -3.36 2.46
CA LEU A 191 -2.98 -3.60 3.79
C LEU A 191 -2.86 -5.09 4.15
N SER A 192 -2.06 -5.39 5.18
CA SER A 192 -1.94 -6.74 5.74
C SER A 192 -1.16 -6.68 7.07
N ILE A 193 -0.93 -7.85 7.67
CA ILE A 193 -0.03 -8.02 8.80
C ILE A 193 1.30 -8.56 8.27
N TYR A 194 2.39 -7.86 8.59
CA TYR A 194 3.72 -8.18 8.09
C TYR A 194 4.67 -8.57 9.22
N ASP A 195 5.47 -9.62 8.99
CA ASP A 195 6.67 -9.91 9.77
C ASP A 195 7.87 -9.27 9.07
N ILE A 196 8.57 -8.39 9.79
CA ILE A 196 9.73 -7.67 9.30
C ILE A 196 10.97 -8.24 9.96
N ILE A 197 11.78 -8.96 9.19
CA ILE A 197 13.04 -9.52 9.64
C ILE A 197 14.15 -8.51 9.34
N ILE A 198 14.77 -7.98 10.39
CA ILE A 198 15.85 -6.98 10.27
C ILE A 198 17.21 -7.65 10.51
N LYS A 199 18.16 -7.37 9.62
CA LYS A 199 19.58 -7.74 9.76
C LYS A 199 20.45 -6.52 9.51
N ASN A 200 21.68 -6.53 10.01
CA ASN A 200 22.66 -5.51 9.68
C ASN A 200 23.92 -6.21 9.16
N SER A 201 24.38 -5.86 7.96
CA SER A 201 25.53 -6.53 7.32
C SER A 201 26.82 -6.41 8.12
N SER A 202 26.94 -5.39 8.99
CA SER A 202 28.06 -5.24 9.92
C SER A 202 28.04 -6.25 11.06
N ILE A 203 26.93 -7.00 11.25
CA ILE A 203 26.72 -7.97 12.32
C ILE A 203 26.12 -9.26 11.73
N SER A 204 26.97 -10.25 11.53
CA SER A 204 26.67 -11.43 10.71
C SER A 204 25.74 -12.48 11.34
N VAL A 205 25.30 -12.32 12.60
CA VAL A 205 24.71 -13.45 13.37
C VAL A 205 23.32 -13.22 13.95
N ASN A 206 22.85 -12.00 14.11
CA ASN A 206 21.59 -11.73 14.82
C ASN A 206 20.56 -11.02 13.94
N SER A 207 19.32 -11.48 14.00
CA SER A 207 18.15 -10.82 13.41
C SER A 207 17.09 -10.52 14.45
N ASN A 208 16.36 -9.42 14.27
CA ASN A 208 15.14 -9.13 15.02
C ASN A 208 13.93 -9.34 14.10
N THR A 209 12.79 -9.76 14.65
CA THR A 209 11.53 -9.83 13.91
C THR A 209 10.50 -8.95 14.60
N VAL A 210 9.93 -8.00 13.84
CA VAL A 210 8.86 -7.13 14.31
C VAL A 210 7.62 -7.37 13.47
N THR A 211 6.48 -7.56 14.13
CA THR A 211 5.18 -7.73 13.46
C THR A 211 4.42 -6.41 13.45
N ILE A 212 3.91 -6.00 12.29
CA ILE A 212 3.14 -4.75 12.12
C ILE A 212 1.82 -5.04 11.42
N ASP A 213 0.74 -4.47 11.94
CA ASP A 213 -0.56 -4.42 11.30
C ASP A 213 -0.70 -3.13 10.47
N VAL A 214 -0.80 -3.28 9.16
CA VAL A 214 -1.01 -2.19 8.20
C VAL A 214 -2.50 -2.17 7.85
N ASP A 215 -3.27 -1.36 8.58
CA ASP A 215 -4.74 -1.38 8.57
C ASP A 215 -5.39 -0.24 7.76
N THR A 216 -4.63 0.82 7.51
CA THR A 216 -5.09 2.09 6.93
C THR A 216 -4.22 2.52 5.76
N LEU A 217 -4.87 2.87 4.63
CA LEU A 217 -4.26 3.42 3.41
C LEU A 217 -3.66 4.82 3.63
N GLY A 218 -2.61 5.15 2.87
CA GLY A 218 -1.95 6.46 2.88
C GLY A 218 -1.22 6.81 4.18
N LYS A 219 -1.16 5.90 5.15
CA LYS A 219 -0.45 6.07 6.42
C LYS A 219 0.98 5.54 6.32
N ILE A 220 1.91 6.26 6.94
CA ILE A 220 3.28 5.81 7.17
C ILE A 220 3.31 5.06 8.51
N TYR A 221 3.77 3.82 8.47
CA TYR A 221 3.97 2.96 9.63
C TYR A 221 5.45 2.94 9.99
N THR A 222 5.72 3.19 11.26
CA THR A 222 7.06 3.14 11.85
C THR A 222 7.12 1.98 12.84
N PHE A 223 8.33 1.51 13.13
CA PHE A 223 8.56 0.45 14.09
C PHE A 223 9.88 0.62 14.80
N GLU A 224 9.93 0.10 16.03
CA GLU A 224 11.12 0.12 16.87
C GLU A 224 11.75 -1.28 16.91
N TYR A 225 13.06 -1.35 16.75
CA TYR A 225 13.78 -2.62 16.81
C TYR A 225 15.16 -2.47 17.45
N TYR A 226 15.67 -3.57 18.00
CA TYR A 226 16.98 -3.68 18.63
C TYR A 226 17.66 -4.99 18.22
N ILE A 227 18.85 -4.90 17.63
CA ILE A 227 19.67 -6.05 17.22
C ILE A 227 20.85 -6.14 18.17
N LEU A 228 20.93 -7.24 18.93
CA LEU A 228 22.08 -7.53 19.78
C LEU A 228 23.32 -7.65 18.91
N THR A 229 24.37 -6.89 19.22
CA THR A 229 25.64 -6.92 18.48
C THR A 229 26.67 -7.76 19.20
N GLN A 230 26.81 -7.56 20.51
CA GLN A 230 27.80 -8.23 21.32
C GLN A 230 27.34 -8.32 22.77
N LYS A 231 27.63 -9.45 23.40
CA LYS A 231 27.41 -9.71 24.82
C LYS A 231 28.76 -9.94 25.50
N PHE A 232 28.94 -9.32 26.66
CA PHE A 232 30.11 -9.47 27.52
C PHE A 232 29.65 -9.98 28.89
N ILE A 233 30.25 -11.10 29.31
CA ILE A 233 30.18 -11.65 30.67
C ILE A 233 31.56 -11.67 31.36
N ASN A 234 32.59 -11.25 30.63
CA ASN A 234 33.95 -11.02 31.09
C ASN A 234 34.39 -9.65 30.56
N SER A 235 35.43 -9.07 31.15
CA SER A 235 36.04 -7.85 30.63
C SER A 235 36.48 -7.99 29.17
N GLY A 236 36.45 -6.87 28.44
CA GLY A 236 36.84 -6.82 27.04
C GLY A 236 36.78 -5.39 26.51
N THR A 237 36.84 -5.24 25.20
CA THR A 237 36.72 -3.95 24.52
C THR A 237 35.63 -4.06 23.46
N TYR A 238 34.84 -3.00 23.29
CA TYR A 238 33.84 -2.92 22.23
C TYR A 238 34.07 -1.67 21.38
N THR A 239 34.11 -1.87 20.06
CA THR A 239 34.23 -0.80 19.07
C THR A 239 32.87 -0.56 18.43
N PHE A 240 32.42 0.70 18.45
CA PHE A 240 31.12 1.10 17.93
C PHE A 240 31.10 0.97 16.40
N PRO A 241 30.29 0.06 15.83
CA PRO A 241 30.21 -0.10 14.39
C PRO A 241 29.39 1.04 13.74
N VAL A 242 28.57 1.71 14.54
CA VAL A 242 27.63 2.74 14.10
C VAL A 242 27.58 3.88 15.10
N LYS A 243 26.99 5.02 14.69
CA LYS A 243 27.02 6.27 15.47
C LYS A 243 26.20 6.19 16.75
N THR A 244 25.06 5.49 16.71
CA THR A 244 24.14 5.39 17.84
C THR A 244 24.00 3.94 18.27
N MET A 245 24.29 3.68 19.54
CA MET A 245 24.14 2.36 20.16
C MET A 245 23.21 2.45 21.36
N TYR A 246 22.57 1.33 21.69
CA TYR A 246 21.81 1.14 22.91
C TYR A 246 22.55 0.12 23.77
N ILE A 247 22.70 0.44 25.05
CA ILE A 247 23.40 -0.42 26.00
C ILE A 247 22.41 -0.86 27.05
N THR A 248 22.27 -2.16 27.20
CA THR A 248 21.69 -2.74 28.42
C THR A 248 22.85 -3.32 29.21
N ALA A 249 23.01 -2.85 30.44
CA ALA A 249 24.08 -3.28 31.30
C ALA A 249 23.53 -3.44 32.71
N ALA A 250 23.88 -4.54 33.35
CA ALA A 250 23.65 -4.71 34.78
C ALA A 250 24.95 -4.53 35.51
N GLY A 251 24.86 -3.84 36.63
CA GLY A 251 25.93 -3.63 37.56
C GLY A 251 26.34 -4.98 38.16
N CYS A 252 27.32 -5.62 37.50
CA CYS A 252 28.61 -6.16 38.01
C CYS A 252 28.72 -7.05 39.23
N GLY A 253 27.75 -7.08 40.11
CA GLY A 253 27.82 -7.88 41.29
C GLY A 253 26.64 -7.59 42.15
N GLY A 254 25.68 -8.51 42.22
CA GLY A 254 24.83 -8.49 43.39
C GLY A 254 25.68 -8.62 44.64
N GLY A 255 25.26 -8.00 45.75
CA GLY A 255 25.90 -8.26 47.03
C GLY A 255 25.76 -9.73 47.39
N GLY A 256 26.72 -10.25 48.14
CA GLY A 256 26.58 -11.57 48.76
C GLY A 256 25.54 -11.53 49.87
N GLY A 257 24.81 -12.63 50.04
CA GLY A 257 23.93 -12.80 51.19
C GLY A 257 24.73 -12.91 52.49
N GLY A 258 24.15 -12.45 53.59
CA GLY A 258 24.69 -12.68 54.93
C GLY A 258 24.47 -14.13 55.37
N ALA A 259 25.27 -14.60 56.32
CA ALA A 259 25.09 -15.91 56.92
C ALA A 259 24.07 -15.90 58.05
N SER A 260 23.61 -17.09 58.44
CA SER A 260 22.88 -17.26 59.71
C SER A 260 23.82 -17.28 60.90
N SER A 261 23.26 -17.03 62.10
CA SER A 261 24.03 -17.14 63.33
C SER A 261 24.14 -18.60 63.79
N SER A 262 25.26 -18.99 64.39
CA SER A 262 25.39 -20.29 65.05
C SER A 262 24.39 -20.43 66.21
N ASN A 263 23.89 -21.65 66.42
CA ASN A 263 23.03 -22.03 67.55
C ASN A 263 21.73 -21.22 67.67
N SER A 264 21.17 -20.78 66.53
CA SER A 264 19.89 -20.08 66.50
C SER A 264 18.94 -20.69 65.47
N THR A 265 17.75 -21.02 65.93
CA THR A 265 16.61 -21.37 65.07
C THR A 265 15.95 -20.12 64.47
N GLY A 266 16.28 -18.92 64.96
CA GLY A 266 15.61 -17.66 64.65
C GLY A 266 16.38 -16.69 63.74
N ALA A 267 17.71 -16.79 63.60
CA ALA A 267 18.52 -15.79 62.91
C ALA A 267 19.18 -16.32 61.62
N GLY A 268 18.42 -16.28 60.52
CA GLY A 268 18.95 -16.44 59.16
C GLY A 268 19.50 -15.13 58.62
N GLY A 269 20.36 -15.22 57.62
CA GLY A 269 20.98 -14.06 56.99
C GLY A 269 20.04 -13.33 56.03
N GLY A 270 20.33 -12.05 55.81
CA GLY A 270 19.68 -11.23 54.79
C GLY A 270 20.25 -11.52 53.40
N GLY A 271 19.45 -11.36 52.36
CA GLY A 271 19.93 -11.49 50.98
C GLY A 271 20.71 -10.25 50.54
N GLY A 272 21.64 -10.39 49.61
CA GLY A 272 22.33 -9.24 49.03
C GLY A 272 21.44 -8.44 48.09
N GLY A 273 21.76 -7.16 47.88
CA GLY A 273 21.07 -6.32 46.89
C GLY A 273 21.56 -6.59 45.47
N GLY A 274 20.70 -6.36 44.47
CA GLY A 274 21.10 -6.31 43.06
C GLY A 274 21.89 -5.04 42.77
N GLY A 275 22.86 -5.14 41.85
CA GLY A 275 23.64 -3.99 41.40
C GLY A 275 22.85 -3.06 40.49
N ALA A 276 23.39 -1.86 40.26
CA ALA A 276 22.75 -0.82 39.48
C ALA A 276 22.60 -1.25 38.02
N CYS A 277 21.47 -1.04 37.35
CA CYS A 277 21.29 -1.47 35.97
C CYS A 277 20.68 -0.37 35.09
N ILE A 278 20.97 -0.45 33.79
CA ILE A 278 20.39 0.38 32.74
C ILE A 278 19.81 -0.53 31.65
N HIS A 279 18.68 -0.12 31.09
CA HIS A 279 18.01 -0.82 30.02
C HIS A 279 17.91 0.05 28.79
N LEU A 280 18.47 -0.44 27.67
CA LEU A 280 18.47 0.22 26.37
C LEU A 280 18.77 1.73 26.50
N ALA A 281 19.83 2.07 27.24
CA ALA A 281 20.26 3.46 27.37
C ALA A 281 20.98 3.87 26.07
N LYS A 282 20.56 4.99 25.49
CA LYS A 282 21.07 5.50 24.21
C LYS A 282 22.41 6.21 24.38
N TYR A 283 23.39 5.86 23.56
CA TYR A 283 24.69 6.52 23.48
C TYR A 283 25.02 6.89 22.03
N THR A 284 25.47 8.12 21.81
CA THR A 284 25.89 8.63 20.50
C THR A 284 27.38 8.94 20.52
N LYS A 285 28.15 8.24 19.69
CA LYS A 285 29.62 8.36 19.55
C LYS A 285 30.02 8.25 18.09
N SER A 286 31.25 8.63 17.75
CA SER A 286 31.77 8.45 16.39
C SER A 286 31.90 6.96 16.06
N VAL A 287 31.68 6.59 14.80
CA VAL A 287 31.98 5.24 14.29
C VAL A 287 33.47 4.93 14.55
N GLY A 288 33.76 3.72 15.03
CA GLY A 288 35.11 3.31 15.44
C GLY A 288 35.51 3.71 16.86
N PHE A 289 34.66 4.43 17.60
CA PHE A 289 34.89 4.70 19.03
C PHE A 289 34.98 3.37 19.79
N SER A 290 36.06 3.17 20.55
CA SER A 290 36.24 1.98 21.39
C SER A 290 36.11 2.32 22.86
N THR A 291 35.43 1.45 23.60
CA THR A 291 35.31 1.52 25.06
C THR A 291 35.81 0.23 25.67
N ASP A 292 36.59 0.34 26.73
CA ASP A 292 36.92 -0.81 27.56
C ASP A 292 35.76 -1.11 28.49
N ILE A 293 35.57 -2.39 28.73
CA ILE A 293 34.49 -2.94 29.54
C ILE A 293 35.18 -3.72 30.65
N THR A 294 35.03 -3.24 31.86
CA THR A 294 35.47 -3.95 33.06
C THR A 294 34.26 -4.65 33.68
N ILE A 295 34.28 -5.98 33.64
CA ILE A 295 33.33 -6.85 34.34
C ILE A 295 34.13 -7.66 35.34
N THR A 296 33.78 -7.55 36.61
CA THR A 296 34.25 -8.51 37.61
C THR A 296 33.43 -9.78 37.51
N ASN A 297 34.11 -10.92 37.34
CA ASN A 297 33.47 -12.22 37.10
C ASN A 297 32.66 -12.76 38.28
N TYR A 298 32.71 -12.10 39.43
CA TYR A 298 31.99 -12.50 40.63
C TYR A 298 31.27 -11.29 41.22
N GLY A 299 30.03 -11.50 41.65
CA GLY A 299 29.39 -10.58 42.57
C GLY A 299 30.04 -10.64 43.95
N GLY A 300 29.44 -9.96 44.91
CA GLY A 300 29.90 -9.99 46.28
C GLY A 300 29.84 -11.42 46.84
N SER A 301 30.90 -11.84 47.54
CA SER A 301 30.96 -13.15 48.18
C SER A 301 29.92 -13.26 49.30
N GLY A 302 29.29 -14.44 49.43
CA GLY A 302 28.41 -14.72 50.56
C GLY A 302 29.17 -14.72 51.89
N GLY A 303 28.50 -14.34 52.97
CA GLY A 303 29.09 -14.36 54.30
C GLY A 303 29.35 -15.78 54.78
N ASN A 304 30.47 -15.98 55.47
CA ASN A 304 30.68 -17.15 56.31
C ASN A 304 29.81 -17.05 57.56
N VAL A 305 29.67 -18.14 58.32
CA VAL A 305 28.85 -18.19 59.53
C VAL A 305 29.12 -17.00 60.47
N ASN A 306 28.06 -16.31 60.90
CA ASN A 306 28.09 -15.07 61.68
C ASN A 306 28.71 -13.84 60.98
N THR A 307 28.97 -13.86 59.67
CA THR A 307 29.52 -12.71 58.95
C THR A 307 28.56 -12.19 57.88
N ASN A 308 28.59 -10.88 57.68
CA ASN A 308 27.91 -10.23 56.56
C ASN A 308 28.46 -10.78 55.23
N GLY A 309 27.67 -10.64 54.17
CA GLY A 309 28.18 -10.79 52.82
C GLY A 309 29.18 -9.66 52.47
N ILE A 310 29.77 -9.76 51.29
CA ILE A 310 30.60 -8.71 50.69
C ILE A 310 29.75 -8.01 49.62
N ALA A 311 29.92 -6.70 49.44
CA ALA A 311 29.24 -5.97 48.39
C ALA A 311 29.78 -6.38 47.00
N GLY A 312 28.96 -6.22 45.96
CA GLY A 312 29.42 -6.43 44.60
C GLY A 312 30.34 -5.30 44.12
N ASN A 313 31.22 -5.62 43.19
CA ASN A 313 32.07 -4.66 42.51
C ASN A 313 31.30 -3.87 41.44
N PRO A 314 31.84 -2.74 40.92
CA PRO A 314 31.28 -1.97 39.81
C PRO A 314 31.59 -2.55 38.40
N THR A 315 30.79 -2.17 37.40
CA THR A 315 30.86 -2.51 35.97
C THR A 315 31.13 -1.19 35.34
N ILE A 316 32.27 -1.09 34.68
CA ILE A 316 32.79 0.17 34.18
C ILE A 316 32.91 0.03 32.66
N LEU A 317 32.17 0.85 31.94
CA LEU A 317 32.33 1.02 30.50
C LEU A 317 33.13 2.30 30.29
N SER A 318 34.44 2.24 30.57
CA SER A 318 35.38 3.37 30.62
C SER A 318 34.72 4.70 31.05
N ASN A 319 34.59 5.63 30.11
CA ASN A 319 34.03 6.98 30.27
C ASN A 319 32.55 7.10 29.88
N LEU A 320 31.88 5.99 29.53
CA LEU A 320 30.45 5.99 29.20
C LEU A 320 29.60 5.94 30.46
N ILE A 321 29.82 4.94 31.30
CA ILE A 321 29.04 4.73 32.52
C ILE A 321 29.78 3.85 33.52
N THR A 322 29.60 4.15 34.81
CA THR A 322 29.95 3.27 35.93
C THR A 322 28.67 2.87 36.63
N LEU A 323 28.41 1.57 36.69
CA LEU A 323 27.30 0.99 37.42
C LEU A 323 27.83 0.42 38.74
N ALA A 324 27.29 0.89 39.86
CA ALA A 324 27.67 0.40 41.18
C ALA A 324 27.19 -1.05 41.40
N GLY A 325 27.95 -1.84 42.15
CA GLY A 325 27.50 -3.15 42.64
C GLY A 325 26.44 -3.04 43.72
N GLY A 326 25.78 -4.18 44.00
CA GLY A 326 24.76 -4.29 45.04
C GLY A 326 25.37 -4.40 46.44
N GLY A 327 24.65 -3.89 47.44
CA GLY A 327 25.07 -3.93 48.84
C GLY A 327 25.01 -5.33 49.44
N ALA A 328 25.92 -5.62 50.38
CA ALA A 328 25.97 -6.88 51.12
C ALA A 328 24.72 -7.11 51.99
N GLY A 329 24.28 -8.37 52.09
CA GLY A 329 23.32 -8.79 53.10
C GLY A 329 23.95 -8.90 54.49
N GLY A 330 23.22 -8.48 55.53
CA GLY A 330 23.63 -8.60 56.92
C GLY A 330 23.52 -10.03 57.44
N ALA A 331 24.45 -10.44 58.29
CA ALA A 331 24.33 -11.68 59.06
C ALA A 331 23.19 -11.58 60.07
N GLY A 332 22.56 -12.72 60.36
CA GLY A 332 21.75 -12.85 61.56
C GLY A 332 22.64 -12.84 62.82
N SER A 333 22.11 -12.35 63.94
CA SER A 333 22.80 -12.38 65.24
C SER A 333 21.83 -12.80 66.35
N GLY A 334 21.98 -14.01 66.89
CA GLY A 334 21.13 -14.48 67.98
C GLY A 334 19.67 -14.65 67.55
N TYR A 335 18.77 -13.76 67.99
CA TYR A 335 17.37 -13.73 67.53
C TYR A 335 17.12 -12.66 66.46
N ASP A 336 18.11 -11.80 66.19
CA ASP A 336 18.00 -10.73 65.22
C ASP A 336 18.15 -11.24 63.80
N ARG A 337 17.31 -10.70 62.94
CA ARG A 337 17.22 -11.05 61.52
C ARG A 337 18.34 -10.34 60.76
N GLY A 338 19.01 -11.06 59.86
CA GLY A 338 19.91 -10.41 58.92
C GLY A 338 19.15 -9.44 58.02
N SER A 339 19.69 -8.22 57.87
CA SER A 339 19.14 -7.18 57.02
C SER A 339 19.43 -7.45 55.54
N GLY A 340 18.46 -7.15 54.68
CA GLY A 340 18.69 -7.17 53.23
C GLY A 340 19.69 -6.11 52.78
N GLY A 341 20.52 -6.45 51.79
CA GLY A 341 21.47 -5.51 51.20
C GLY A 341 20.78 -4.42 50.37
N LEU A 342 21.34 -3.21 50.43
CA LEU A 342 20.88 -2.07 49.63
C LEU A 342 21.04 -2.35 48.13
N ASN A 343 20.11 -1.84 47.32
CA ASN A 343 20.19 -1.92 45.87
C ASN A 343 21.09 -0.84 45.27
N GLY A 344 21.69 -1.16 44.12
CA GLY A 344 22.14 -0.13 43.19
C GLY A 344 20.97 0.51 42.43
N SER A 345 21.20 1.66 41.82
CA SER A 345 20.19 2.36 41.00
C SER A 345 19.60 1.46 39.92
N GLY A 346 18.28 1.22 39.93
CA GLY A 346 17.60 0.32 39.01
C GLY A 346 17.63 -1.18 39.42
N GLY A 347 18.50 -1.58 40.33
CA GLY A 347 18.52 -2.93 40.91
C GLY A 347 17.47 -3.12 42.01
N GLY A 348 17.20 -4.37 42.37
CA GLY A 348 16.33 -4.74 43.49
C GLY A 348 17.08 -4.85 44.82
N ALA A 349 16.49 -4.39 45.91
CA ALA A 349 17.01 -4.59 47.27
C ALA A 349 16.85 -6.05 47.71
N GLY A 350 17.79 -6.51 48.54
CA GLY A 350 17.72 -7.83 49.17
C GLY A 350 16.59 -7.91 50.22
N GLY A 351 16.00 -9.09 50.37
CA GLY A 351 15.05 -9.39 51.42
C GLY A 351 15.74 -9.62 52.77
N SER A 352 15.15 -9.11 53.84
CA SER A 352 15.51 -9.51 55.21
C SER A 352 14.89 -10.86 55.55
N LYS A 353 15.40 -11.58 56.57
CA LYS A 353 14.75 -12.83 57.01
C LYS A 353 13.27 -12.60 57.37
N ASN A 354 12.39 -13.53 56.96
CA ASN A 354 10.92 -13.46 57.12
C ASN A 354 10.26 -12.22 56.48
N SER A 355 11.02 -11.40 55.74
CA SER A 355 10.48 -10.34 54.88
C SER A 355 10.33 -10.90 53.47
N ILE A 356 9.34 -10.38 52.76
CA ILE A 356 8.97 -10.73 51.39
C ILE A 356 10.24 -10.79 50.51
N ASN A 357 10.18 -11.66 49.50
CA ASN A 357 11.08 -11.81 48.35
C ASN A 357 11.94 -10.56 48.05
N GLY A 358 13.15 -10.78 47.54
CA GLY A 358 13.93 -9.66 47.01
C GLY A 358 13.07 -8.81 46.07
N THR A 359 13.33 -7.51 46.03
CA THR A 359 12.57 -6.66 45.08
C THR A 359 13.08 -6.90 43.66
N ASN A 360 12.22 -6.65 42.67
CA ASN A 360 12.60 -6.76 41.28
C ASN A 360 13.48 -5.57 40.87
N SER A 361 14.28 -5.77 39.83
CA SER A 361 14.99 -4.73 39.08
C SER A 361 14.05 -4.00 38.13
N VAL A 362 14.47 -2.84 37.62
CA VAL A 362 13.76 -2.09 36.56
C VAL A 362 13.74 -2.84 35.23
N ILE A 363 14.59 -3.85 35.06
CA ILE A 363 14.57 -4.72 33.88
C ILE A 363 13.58 -5.87 34.13
N PRO A 364 12.58 -6.11 33.24
CA PRO A 364 11.48 -7.06 33.47
C PRO A 364 11.91 -8.51 33.81
N THR A 365 13.11 -8.92 33.40
CA THR A 365 13.68 -10.25 33.65
C THR A 365 14.31 -10.39 35.03
N GLY A 366 14.57 -9.27 35.71
CA GLY A 366 15.28 -9.20 36.99
C GLY A 366 14.40 -9.37 38.21
N LYS A 367 13.90 -10.59 38.48
CA LYS A 367 13.06 -10.85 39.64
C LYS A 367 13.88 -10.99 40.93
N GLY A 368 13.35 -10.64 42.09
CA GLY A 368 14.00 -11.04 43.34
C GLY A 368 13.83 -12.53 43.65
N GLY A 369 14.69 -13.04 44.54
CA GLY A 369 14.63 -14.43 44.98
C GLY A 369 13.43 -14.71 45.90
N SER A 370 13.09 -15.99 46.07
CA SER A 370 12.06 -16.48 47.00
C SER A 370 12.63 -17.51 47.97
N GLY A 371 12.16 -17.52 49.22
CA GLY A 371 12.59 -18.48 50.25
C GLY A 371 12.28 -18.02 51.68
N ASP A 372 12.51 -18.92 52.63
CA ASP A 372 12.21 -18.71 54.06
C ASP A 372 13.21 -17.77 54.77
N SER A 373 14.39 -17.58 54.16
CA SER A 373 15.46 -16.68 54.62
C SER A 373 15.60 -15.48 53.68
N GLY A 374 16.45 -14.51 54.04
CA GLY A 374 16.61 -13.30 53.23
C GLY A 374 16.97 -13.62 51.77
N CYS A 375 16.15 -13.18 50.83
CA CYS A 375 16.31 -13.48 49.42
C CYS A 375 17.14 -12.41 48.71
N GLY A 376 17.93 -12.79 47.71
CA GLY A 376 18.68 -11.82 46.91
C GLY A 376 17.74 -10.88 46.15
N GLY A 377 18.13 -9.61 46.01
CA GLY A 377 17.45 -8.64 45.17
C GLY A 377 17.67 -8.93 43.68
N GLY A 378 16.69 -8.61 42.84
CA GLY A 378 16.77 -8.81 41.39
C GLY A 378 17.86 -7.95 40.75
N GLY A 379 18.61 -8.53 39.82
CA GLY A 379 19.59 -7.83 39.00
C GLY A 379 19.01 -7.36 37.68
N GLY A 380 19.79 -6.66 36.85
CA GLY A 380 19.33 -6.31 35.50
C GLY A 380 19.00 -7.53 34.61
N TYR A 381 19.61 -8.70 34.84
CA TYR A 381 19.41 -9.89 34.00
C TYR A 381 19.21 -11.19 34.78
N GLY A 382 19.30 -11.13 36.11
CA GLY A 382 19.32 -12.29 36.98
C GLY A 382 18.20 -12.26 37.99
N VAL A 383 17.65 -13.44 38.26
CA VAL A 383 16.82 -13.64 39.44
C VAL A 383 17.72 -13.60 40.68
N GLY A 384 17.29 -12.90 41.72
CA GLY A 384 17.97 -12.92 43.01
C GLY A 384 18.05 -14.33 43.59
N GLY A 385 19.14 -14.63 44.28
CA GLY A 385 19.35 -15.94 44.89
C GLY A 385 18.27 -16.26 45.92
N ALA A 386 17.72 -17.48 45.87
CA ALA A 386 16.81 -17.98 46.91
C ALA A 386 17.51 -18.01 48.28
N GLY A 387 16.80 -17.58 49.33
CA GLY A 387 17.26 -17.75 50.70
C GLY A 387 17.40 -19.24 51.06
N GLY A 388 18.38 -19.58 51.89
CA GLY A 388 18.56 -20.96 52.34
C GLY A 388 17.39 -21.45 53.20
N ALA A 389 16.97 -22.69 52.97
CA ALA A 389 16.07 -23.40 53.90
C ALA A 389 16.76 -23.63 55.26
N ILE A 390 16.02 -24.07 56.28
CA ILE A 390 16.60 -24.43 57.58
C ILE A 390 17.74 -25.45 57.38
N GLY A 391 18.93 -25.16 57.89
CA GLY A 391 20.12 -26.00 57.69
C GLY A 391 20.81 -25.87 56.32
N GLY A 392 20.32 -25.00 55.43
CA GLY A 392 20.83 -24.84 54.07
C GLY A 392 21.56 -23.52 53.81
N LYS A 393 22.50 -23.55 52.86
CA LYS A 393 23.13 -22.36 52.26
C LYS A 393 22.13 -21.64 51.36
N GLY A 394 22.28 -20.32 51.22
CA GLY A 394 21.59 -19.56 50.17
C GLY A 394 22.01 -19.99 48.76
N SER A 395 21.24 -19.57 47.75
CA SER A 395 21.53 -19.82 46.33
C SER A 395 22.22 -18.64 45.66
N LEU A 396 23.05 -18.92 44.65
CA LEU A 396 23.73 -17.92 43.83
C LEU A 396 22.70 -17.01 43.12
N GLY A 397 22.97 -15.71 43.07
CA GLY A 397 22.20 -14.78 42.24
C GLY A 397 22.55 -14.89 40.75
N GLY A 398 21.58 -14.64 39.87
CA GLY A 398 21.85 -14.46 38.43
C GLY A 398 22.62 -13.17 38.14
N TYR A 399 22.95 -12.89 36.88
CA TYR A 399 23.76 -11.72 36.50
C TYR A 399 23.22 -10.38 37.06
N GLY A 400 24.07 -9.69 37.81
CA GLY A 400 23.79 -8.44 38.53
C GLY A 400 22.85 -8.59 39.74
N ALA A 401 22.40 -9.80 40.07
CA ALA A 401 21.43 -10.07 41.14
C ALA A 401 22.11 -10.50 42.44
N GLY A 402 21.50 -10.11 43.57
CA GLY A 402 22.01 -10.42 44.91
C GLY A 402 22.00 -11.92 45.23
N GLY A 403 22.92 -12.35 46.08
CA GLY A 403 22.95 -13.72 46.60
C GLY A 403 21.93 -13.95 47.71
N GLY A 404 21.44 -15.18 47.84
CA GLY A 404 20.55 -15.56 48.93
C GLY A 404 21.27 -15.61 50.28
N GLY A 405 20.57 -15.23 51.34
CA GLY A 405 21.05 -15.35 52.73
C GLY A 405 21.05 -16.80 53.22
N GLY A 406 21.92 -17.10 54.19
CA GLY A 406 22.02 -18.42 54.82
C GLY A 406 20.82 -18.75 55.70
N GLY A 407 20.37 -20.01 55.66
CA GLY A 407 19.25 -20.47 56.47
C GLY A 407 19.59 -20.69 57.93
N SER A 408 18.62 -20.47 58.83
CA SER A 408 18.80 -20.72 60.27
C SER A 408 19.10 -22.18 60.57
N SER A 409 19.89 -22.45 61.62
CA SER A 409 20.33 -23.80 61.98
C SER A 409 20.65 -23.90 63.46
N SER A 410 20.13 -24.94 64.11
CA SER A 410 20.49 -25.32 65.48
C SER A 410 21.83 -26.05 65.58
N ALA A 411 22.40 -26.52 64.46
CA ALA A 411 23.59 -27.37 64.40
C ALA A 411 24.86 -26.66 63.87
N GLY A 412 24.84 -25.32 63.84
CA GLY A 412 25.90 -24.48 63.28
C GLY A 412 25.38 -23.67 62.09
N GLY A 413 25.67 -22.37 62.03
CA GLY A 413 25.09 -21.48 61.01
C GLY A 413 25.48 -21.89 59.58
N ASN A 414 24.76 -21.35 58.61
CA ASN A 414 24.95 -21.59 57.18
C ASN A 414 25.42 -20.33 56.50
N ALA A 415 26.34 -20.50 55.56
CA ALA A 415 26.86 -19.41 54.75
C ALA A 415 25.77 -18.79 53.86
N GLY A 416 25.93 -17.50 53.57
CA GLY A 416 25.23 -16.87 52.46
C GLY A 416 25.79 -17.34 51.12
N ALA A 417 25.08 -17.05 50.04
CA ALA A 417 25.58 -17.23 48.69
C ALA A 417 26.15 -15.95 48.10
N ALA A 418 27.00 -16.11 47.10
CA ALA A 418 27.50 -14.98 46.32
C ALA A 418 26.38 -14.37 45.46
N GLY A 419 26.51 -13.08 45.15
CA GLY A 419 25.73 -12.48 44.08
C GLY A 419 26.28 -12.86 42.70
N GLY A 420 25.47 -12.68 41.65
CA GLY A 420 25.92 -12.93 40.28
C GLY A 420 26.76 -11.78 39.73
N GLY A 421 27.69 -12.12 38.83
CA GLY A 421 28.59 -11.16 38.18
C GLY A 421 27.88 -10.22 37.19
N GLY A 422 28.65 -9.33 36.56
CA GLY A 422 28.12 -8.37 35.58
C GLY A 422 27.81 -8.95 34.21
N ILE A 423 27.03 -8.18 33.45
CA ILE A 423 26.73 -8.45 32.05
C ILE A 423 26.51 -7.13 31.33
N VAL A 424 27.04 -7.03 30.11
CA VAL A 424 26.87 -5.88 29.23
C VAL A 424 26.48 -6.38 27.84
N GLU A 425 25.38 -5.85 27.32
CA GLU A 425 24.87 -6.16 25.98
C GLU A 425 24.76 -4.85 25.18
N PHE A 426 25.37 -4.85 24.00
CA PHE A 426 25.31 -3.75 23.04
C PHE A 426 24.30 -4.06 21.96
N TYR A 427 23.52 -3.06 21.58
CA TYR A 427 22.48 -3.17 20.56
C TYR A 427 22.59 -2.03 19.57
N ILE A 428 22.38 -2.34 18.30
CA ILE A 428 21.94 -1.32 17.33
C ILE A 428 20.42 -1.24 17.45
N GLY A 429 19.88 -0.04 17.55
CA GLY A 429 18.44 0.13 17.66
C GLY A 429 17.95 1.41 17.02
N TYR A 430 16.70 1.37 16.59
CA TYR A 430 16.04 2.48 15.92
C TYR A 430 14.70 2.70 16.57
N LYS A 431 14.51 3.92 17.09
CA LYS A 431 13.27 4.40 17.66
C LYS A 431 12.92 5.69 16.93
N ILE A 432 11.87 5.62 16.12
CA ILE A 432 11.38 6.74 15.30
C ILE A 432 10.31 7.49 16.07
#